data_AF-A0ABD0PIK5-F1
#
_entry.id   AF-A0ABD0PIK5-F1
#
_cell.length_a   1.000
_cell.length_b   1.000
_cell.length_c   1.000
_cell.angle_alpha   90.00
_cell.angle_beta   90.00
_cell.angle_gamma   90.00
#
_symmetry.space_group_name_H-M   'P 1'
#
loop_
_entity.id
_entity.type
_entity.pdbx_description
1 polymer ?
#
loop_
_entity_poly.entity_id
_entity_poly.type
_entity_poly.pdbx_seq_one_letter_code
_entity_poly.pdbx_strand_id
1 'polypeptide(L)'
;IEVVLIALDQCGSSNDRRIALIDKNRDLYLTSVRKLGRAHSIHKIGSMVDTMAWNDAANILCGIQDNQFTVWYYPSVVFVDKDLLPKTIFTKDS
;
A
#
# COMPACT_ATOMS: atom_id res chain seq x y z
N ILE A 1 -4.15 -2.77 -15.37
CA ILE A 1 -3.33 -1.78 -14.63
C ILE A 1 -1.98 -1.77 -15.31
N GLU A 2 -1.56 -0.62 -15.83
CA GLU A 2 -0.22 -0.45 -16.40
C GLU A 2 0.72 -0.01 -15.28
N VAL A 3 1.57 -0.92 -14.82
CA VAL A 3 2.37 -0.77 -13.61
C VAL A 3 3.68 -0.05 -13.92
N VAL A 4 4.00 0.97 -13.13
CA VAL A 4 5.25 1.74 -13.22
C VAL A 4 6.21 1.35 -12.09
N LEU A 5 5.71 1.20 -10.87
CA LEU A 5 6.49 0.74 -9.72
C LEU A 5 5.81 -0.43 -9.03
N ILE A 6 6.60 -1.35 -8.50
CA ILE A 6 6.14 -2.50 -7.71
C ILE A 6 7.09 -2.73 -6.54
N ALA A 7 6.54 -3.04 -5.36
CA ALA A 7 7.33 -3.30 -4.17
C ALA A 7 6.65 -4.39 -3.32
N LEU A 8 7.47 -5.31 -2.81
CA LEU A 8 7.04 -6.45 -2.01
C LEU A 8 7.35 -6.19 -0.54
N ASP A 9 6.35 -6.32 0.33
CA ASP A 9 6.55 -6.34 1.79
C ASP A 9 7.51 -7.48 2.17
N GLN A 10 8.52 -7.20 2.98
CA GLN A 10 9.53 -8.16 3.40
C GLN A 10 9.39 -8.59 4.86
N CYS A 11 8.49 -7.98 5.63
CA CYS A 11 8.33 -8.25 7.05
C CYS A 11 7.30 -9.37 7.32
N GLY A 12 7.53 -10.15 8.38
CA GLY A 12 6.57 -11.12 8.89
C GLY A 12 6.36 -12.37 8.03
N SER A 13 5.24 -13.05 8.25
CA SER A 13 4.91 -14.32 7.59
C SER A 13 4.68 -14.15 6.10
N SER A 14 5.14 -15.12 5.30
CA SER A 14 4.87 -15.12 3.85
C SER A 14 3.36 -15.23 3.50
N ASN A 15 2.52 -15.61 4.46
CA ASN A 15 1.07 -15.67 4.27
C ASN A 15 0.41 -14.29 4.30
N ASP A 16 0.99 -13.34 5.02
CA ASP A 16 0.44 -11.98 5.17
C ASP A 16 1.04 -10.99 4.18
N ARG A 17 2.00 -11.45 3.39
CA ARG A 17 2.80 -10.63 2.49
C ARG A 17 1.95 -9.89 1.46
N ARG A 18 2.20 -8.59 1.32
CA ARG A 18 1.51 -7.70 0.39
C ARG A 18 2.43 -7.21 -0.73
N ILE A 19 1.82 -6.92 -1.87
CA ILE A 19 2.44 -6.22 -2.99
C ILE A 19 1.80 -4.84 -3.07
N ALA A 20 2.62 -3.81 -3.05
CA ALA A 20 2.24 -2.45 -3.42
C ALA A 20 2.64 -2.19 -4.87
N LEU A 21 1.80 -1.49 -5.62
CA LEU A 21 2.06 -1.13 -7.01
C LEU A 21 1.53 0.27 -7.31
N ILE A 22 2.29 1.04 -8.09
CA ILE A 22 1.87 2.35 -8.61
C ILE A 22 1.66 2.18 -10.11
N ASP A 23 0.51 2.64 -10.60
CA ASP A 23 0.18 2.61 -12.02
C ASP A 23 0.58 3.92 -12.73
N LYS A 24 0.43 3.97 -14.06
CA LYS A 24 0.73 5.19 -14.83
C LYS A 24 -0.11 6.43 -14.47
N ASN A 25 -1.24 6.25 -13.78
CA ASN A 25 -2.09 7.34 -13.31
C ASN A 25 -1.64 7.85 -11.94
N ARG A 26 -0.53 7.31 -11.41
CA ARG A 26 -0.02 7.57 -10.06
C ARG A 26 -0.98 7.10 -8.96
N ASP A 27 -1.76 6.08 -9.26
CA ASP A 27 -2.61 5.43 -8.26
C ASP A 27 -1.83 4.32 -7.58
N LEU A 28 -1.79 4.38 -6.24
CA LEU A 28 -1.17 3.37 -5.40
C LEU A 28 -2.20 2.29 -5.05
N TYR A 29 -1.86 1.04 -5.34
CA TYR A 29 -2.68 -0.12 -5.06
C TYR A 29 -1.97 -1.14 -4.16
N LEU A 30 -2.77 -1.94 -3.46
CA LEU A 30 -2.33 -3.03 -2.61
C LEU A 30 -3.04 -4.33 -2.98
N THR A 31 -2.29 -5.43 -3.02
CA THR A 31 -2.83 -6.79 -3.20
C THR A 31 -2.07 -7.83 -2.35
N SER A 32 -2.68 -8.99 -2.11
CA SER A 32 -2.05 -10.10 -1.38
C SER A 32 -1.19 -10.96 -2.31
N VAL A 33 -0.04 -11.44 -1.81
CA VAL A 33 0.78 -12.43 -2.55
C VAL A 33 0.11 -13.80 -2.57
N ARG A 34 -0.36 -14.27 -1.41
CA ARG A 34 -1.01 -15.57 -1.28
C ARG A 34 -2.53 -15.42 -1.27
N LYS A 35 -3.19 -16.43 -1.86
CA LYS A 35 -4.65 -16.59 -1.82
C LYS A 35 -5.03 -17.56 -0.72
N LEU A 36 -6.04 -17.20 0.07
CA LEU A 36 -6.90 -18.18 0.73
C LEU A 36 -8.34 -17.93 0.24
N GLY A 37 -8.89 -18.87 -0.53
CA GLY A 37 -10.31 -18.89 -0.92
C GLY A 37 -10.75 -17.88 -2.00
N ARG A 38 -10.78 -16.58 -1.73
CA ARG A 38 -11.42 -15.56 -2.60
C ARG A 38 -10.55 -15.10 -3.78
N ALA A 39 -11.21 -14.54 -4.80
CA ALA A 39 -10.58 -13.93 -5.98
C ALA A 39 -9.57 -12.84 -5.58
N HIS A 40 -8.53 -12.62 -6.41
CA HIS A 40 -7.57 -11.55 -6.19
C HIS A 40 -8.30 -10.21 -6.11
N SER A 41 -8.29 -9.61 -4.92
CA SER A 41 -8.69 -8.21 -4.76
C SER A 41 -7.46 -7.33 -4.82
N ILE A 42 -7.56 -6.30 -5.64
CA ILE A 42 -6.62 -5.21 -5.70
C ILE A 42 -7.37 -3.96 -5.23
N HIS A 43 -6.78 -3.25 -4.28
CA HIS A 43 -7.42 -2.09 -3.67
C HIS A 43 -6.55 -0.86 -3.87
N LYS A 44 -7.15 0.21 -4.40
CA LYS A 44 -6.53 1.53 -4.43
C LYS A 44 -6.48 2.08 -2.99
N ILE A 45 -5.30 2.51 -2.55
CA ILE A 45 -5.07 3.05 -1.19
C ILE A 45 -4.50 4.48 -1.20
N GLY A 46 -4.15 5.01 -2.38
CA GLY A 46 -3.67 6.37 -2.57
C GLY A 46 -3.82 6.83 -4.03
N SER A 47 -3.78 8.14 -4.26
CA SER A 47 -3.75 8.77 -5.58
C SER A 47 -2.66 9.82 -5.61
N MET A 48 -2.13 10.16 -6.78
CA MET A 48 -1.01 11.11 -6.92
C MET A 48 0.23 10.69 -6.12
N VAL A 49 0.51 9.37 -6.10
CA VAL A 49 1.69 8.81 -5.42
C VAL A 49 2.81 8.63 -6.43
N ASP A 50 3.92 9.34 -6.22
CA ASP A 50 5.06 9.31 -7.14
C ASP A 50 6.05 8.19 -6.80
N THR A 51 6.28 7.92 -5.51
CA THR A 51 7.20 6.89 -5.02
C THR A 51 6.66 6.19 -3.78
N MET A 52 7.14 4.97 -3.52
CA MET A 52 6.78 4.19 -2.32
C MET A 52 7.95 3.37 -1.79
N ALA A 53 7.95 3.08 -0.49
CA ALA A 53 8.87 2.14 0.16
C ALA A 53 8.17 1.42 1.32
N TRP A 54 8.37 0.11 1.41
CA TRP A 54 7.97 -0.66 2.59
C TRP A 54 8.98 -0.42 3.71
N ASN A 55 8.49 -0.36 4.95
CA ASN A 55 9.34 -0.47 6.12
C ASN A 55 9.95 -1.88 6.19
N ASP A 56 11.18 -1.97 6.69
CA ASP A 56 11.96 -3.22 6.77
C ASP A 56 11.61 -4.10 7.97
N ALA A 57 10.96 -3.54 9.00
CA ALA A 57 10.66 -4.20 10.26
C ALA A 57 9.16 -4.28 10.59
N ALA A 58 8.28 -3.70 9.77
CA ALA A 58 6.83 -3.69 9.99
C ALA A 58 6.05 -3.61 8.66
N ASN A 59 4.77 -4.03 8.69
CA ASN A 59 3.82 -3.84 7.58
C ASN A 59 3.37 -2.37 7.48
N ILE A 60 4.31 -1.46 7.32
CA ILE A 60 4.12 -0.02 7.15
C ILE A 60 4.62 0.34 5.77
N LEU A 61 3.85 1.14 5.04
CA LEU A 61 4.24 1.67 3.75
C LEU A 61 4.40 3.19 3.87
N CYS A 62 5.42 3.75 3.24
CA CYS A 62 5.54 5.20 3.07
C CYS A 62 5.72 5.56 1.59
N GLY A 63 5.54 6.83 1.27
CA GLY A 63 5.65 7.32 -0.10
C GLY A 63 5.53 8.84 -0.18
N ILE A 64 5.70 9.35 -1.40
CA ILE A 64 5.45 10.76 -1.71
C ILE A 64 4.09 10.83 -2.39
N GLN A 65 3.11 11.42 -1.72
CA GLN A 65 1.75 11.61 -2.19
C GLN A 65 1.46 13.10 -2.31
N ASP A 66 1.12 13.57 -3.51
CA ASP A 66 0.82 14.99 -3.78
C ASP A 66 1.91 15.93 -3.21
N ASN A 67 3.18 15.60 -3.49
CA ASN A 67 4.38 16.28 -2.97
C ASN A 67 4.57 16.28 -1.44
N GLN A 68 3.83 15.44 -0.70
CA GLN A 68 3.95 15.31 0.75
C GLN A 68 4.45 13.92 1.16
N PHE A 69 5.18 13.86 2.27
CA PHE A 69 5.58 12.57 2.84
C PHE A 69 4.39 11.93 3.56
N THR A 70 3.94 10.78 3.07
CA THR A 70 2.78 10.05 3.58
C THR A 70 3.19 8.67 4.09
N VAL A 71 2.62 8.30 5.23
CA VAL A 71 2.80 7.00 5.88
C VAL A 71 1.44 6.33 6.03
N TRP A 72 1.30 5.14 5.49
CA TRP A 72 0.21 4.21 5.77
C TRP A 72 0.68 3.27 6.88
N TYR A 73 0.27 3.54 8.13
CA TYR A 73 0.69 2.73 9.29
C TYR A 73 0.10 1.32 9.28
N TYR A 74 -1.08 1.14 8.68
CA TYR A 74 -1.72 -0.17 8.58
C TYR A 74 -2.41 -0.34 7.22
N PRO A 75 -1.66 -0.43 6.11
CA PRO A 75 -2.20 -0.43 4.75
C PRO A 75 -3.07 -1.67 4.49
N SER A 76 -2.78 -2.78 5.19
CA SER A 76 -3.56 -4.03 5.11
C SER A 76 -5.00 -3.89 5.65
N VAL A 77 -5.34 -2.81 6.38
CA VAL A 77 -6.71 -2.59 6.85
C VAL A 77 -7.73 -2.54 5.72
N VAL A 78 -7.30 -2.14 4.50
CA VAL A 78 -8.15 -2.06 3.31
C VAL A 78 -8.80 -3.41 2.92
N PHE A 79 -8.22 -4.54 3.34
CA PHE A 79 -8.77 -5.88 3.09
C PHE A 79 -9.82 -6.30 4.13
N VAL A 80 -9.93 -5.58 5.24
CA VAL A 80 -10.86 -5.84 6.35
C VAL A 80 -11.97 -4.79 6.36
N ASP A 81 -11.59 -3.51 6.41
CA ASP A 81 -12.47 -2.36 6.45
C ASP A 81 -11.78 -1.14 5.80
N LYS A 82 -12.31 -0.71 4.65
CA LYS A 82 -11.75 0.40 3.89
C LYS A 82 -11.99 1.75 4.56
N ASP A 83 -13.01 1.87 5.39
CA ASP A 83 -13.37 3.13 6.04
C ASP A 83 -12.42 3.45 7.21
N LEU A 84 -11.65 2.45 7.67
CA LEU A 84 -10.59 2.63 8.64
C LEU A 84 -9.28 3.10 8.01
N LEU A 85 -9.06 2.90 6.71
CA LEU A 85 -7.81 3.24 6.04
C LEU A 85 -7.39 4.71 6.29
N PRO A 86 -8.26 5.72 6.09
CA PRO A 86 -7.89 7.11 6.32
C PRO A 86 -7.44 7.41 7.76
N LYS A 87 -7.92 6.64 8.74
CA LYS A 87 -7.56 6.82 10.16
C LYS A 87 -6.18 6.28 10.51
N THR A 88 -5.55 5.56 9.58
CA THR A 88 -4.23 4.95 9.73
C THR A 88 -3.16 5.63 8.88
N ILE A 89 -3.53 6.73 8.21
CA ILE A 89 -2.63 7.50 7.36
C ILE A 89 -2.15 8.72 8.13
N PHE A 90 -0.84 8.96 8.07
CA PHE A 90 -0.22 10.19 8.53
C PHE A 90 0.46 10.88 7.35
N THR A 91 0.28 12.19 7.27
CA THR A 91 0.96 13.02 6.30
C THR A 91 1.72 14.10 7.02
N LYS A 92 2.99 14.27 6.65
CA LYS A 92 3.85 15.33 7.18
C LYS A 92 3.96 16.42 6.12
N ASP A 93 3.43 17.59 6.44
CA ASP A 93 3.67 18.82 5.67
C ASP A 93 5.10 19.31 5.88
N SER A 94 5.65 19.98 4.86
CA SER A 94 6.93 20.68 4.94
C SER A 94 6.82 22.02 5.66
#